data_AF-A0A3B0UNS5-F1
#
_entry.id   AF-A0A3B0UNS5-F1
#
_cell.length_a   1.000
_cell.length_b   1.000
_cell.length_c   1.000
_cell.angle_alpha   90.00
_cell.angle_beta   90.00
_cell.angle_gamma   90.00
#
_symmetry.space_group_name_H-M   'P 1'
#
loop_
_entity.id
_entity.type
_entity.pdbx_description
1 polymer ?
#
loop_
_entity_poly.entity_id
_entity_poly.type
_entity_poly.pdbx_seq_one_letter_code
_entity_poly.pdbx_strand_id
1 'polypeptide(L)' 'NYYRKMKSKHGPQVATTATAHKLARIIYTMLKNKTAYVSQDIDAYEEKRRQYHIKHLQKQAQKLGLELLPANST' A
#
# COMPACT_ATOMS: atom_id res chain seq x y z
N ASN A 1 -0.35 2.13 6.67
CA ASN A 1 -1.32 1.03 6.36
C ASN A 1 -0.88 -0.38 6.73
N TYR A 2 0.40 -0.70 6.94
CA TYR A 2 0.82 -2.07 7.30
C TYR A 2 0.34 -2.50 8.69
N TYR A 3 0.60 -1.70 9.73
CA TYR A 3 0.17 -1.99 11.11
C TYR A 3 -1.35 -2.23 11.22
N ARG A 4 -2.18 -1.35 10.63
CA ARG A 4 -3.65 -1.49 10.64
C ARG A 4 -4.13 -2.82 10.05
N LYS A 5 -3.53 -3.24 8.93
CA LYS A 5 -3.84 -4.53 8.29
C LYS A 5 -3.44 -5.72 9.17
N MET A 6 -2.27 -5.67 9.79
CA MET A 6 -1.82 -6.73 10.70
C MET A 6 -2.65 -6.77 11.98
N LYS A 7 -3.00 -5.61 12.55
CA LYS A 7 -3.85 -5.50 13.74
C LYS A 7 -5.24 -6.09 13.48
N SER A 8 -5.84 -5.77 12.34
CA SER A 8 -7.15 -6.30 11.95
C SER A 8 -7.16 -7.82 11.74
N LYS A 9 -6.04 -8.43 11.33
CA LYS A 9 -5.97 -9.86 11.03
C LYS A 9 -5.49 -10.72 12.21
N HIS A 10 -4.54 -10.21 13.00
CA HIS A 10 -3.78 -11.01 13.97
C HIS A 10 -3.71 -10.36 15.36
N GLY A 11 -4.39 -9.23 15.57
CA GLY A 11 -4.37 -8.52 16.84
C GLY A 11 -3.14 -7.61 17.02
N PRO A 12 -3.15 -6.80 18.10
CA PRO A 12 -2.20 -5.70 18.29
C PRO A 12 -0.77 -6.16 18.61
N GLN A 13 -0.60 -7.24 19.37
CA GLN A 13 0.74 -7.72 19.77
C GLN A 13 1.53 -8.22 18.56
N VAL A 14 0.93 -9.11 17.76
CA VAL A 14 1.53 -9.62 16.52
C VAL A 14 1.78 -8.48 15.53
N ALA A 15 0.87 -7.53 15.41
CA ALA A 15 1.04 -6.37 14.53
C ALA A 15 2.25 -5.51 14.90
N THR A 16 2.52 -5.35 16.19
CA THR A 16 3.66 -4.57 16.69
C THR A 16 4.97 -5.27 16.35
N THR A 17 5.09 -6.55 16.68
CA THR A 17 6.28 -7.36 16.35
C THR A 17 6.54 -7.42 14.84
N ALA A 18 5.50 -7.64 14.03
CA ALA A 18 5.63 -7.67 12.57
C ALA A 18 6.08 -6.31 12.00
N THR A 19 5.59 -5.20 12.57
CA THR A 19 5.98 -3.85 12.15
C THR A 19 7.43 -3.57 12.52
N ALA A 20 7.85 -3.93 13.73
CA ALA A 20 9.24 -3.81 14.17
C ALA A 20 10.19 -4.62 13.27
N HIS A 21 9.86 -5.89 13.01
CA HIS A 21 10.66 -6.74 12.13
C HIS A 21 10.77 -6.16 10.71
N LYS A 22 9.68 -5.63 10.16
CA LYS A 22 9.68 -4.98 8.85
C LYS A 22 10.62 -3.76 8.83
N LEU A 23 10.58 -2.92 9.85
CA LEU A 23 11.47 -1.75 9.97
C LEU A 23 12.93 -2.18 10.12
N ALA A 24 13.21 -3.14 11.00
CA ALA A 24 14.55 -3.67 11.22
C ALA A 24 15.16 -4.21 9.91
N ARG A 25 14.37 -4.91 9.09
CA ARG A 25 14.83 -5.43 7.80
C ARG A 25 15.16 -4.31 6.80
N ILE A 26 14.35 -3.26 6.74
CA ILE A 26 14.62 -2.09 5.88
C ILE A 26 15.94 -1.44 6.29
N ILE A 27 16.09 -1.14 7.59
CA ILE A 27 17.30 -0.52 8.14
C ILE A 27 18.52 -1.39 7.90
N TYR A 28 18.43 -2.69 8.18
CA TYR A 28 19.51 -3.63 7.95
C TYR A 28 19.94 -3.66 6.48
N THR A 29 19.01 -3.75 5.54
CA THR A 29 19.32 -3.73 4.12
C THR A 29 19.98 -2.42 3.70
N MET A 30 19.51 -1.28 4.23
CA MET A 30 20.11 0.03 3.95
C MET A 30 21.55 0.12 4.46
N LEU A 31 21.79 -0.30 5.69
CA LEU A 31 23.13 -0.30 6.29
C LEU A 31 24.07 -1.27 5.57
N LYS A 32 23.60 -2.50 5.29
CA LYS A 32 24.38 -3.53 4.61
C LYS A 32 24.84 -3.08 3.23
N ASN A 33 23.94 -2.45 2.47
CA ASN A 33 24.21 -2.04 1.09
C ASN A 33 24.70 -0.59 0.97
N LYS A 34 24.86 0.13 2.10
CA LYS A 34 25.23 1.56 2.15
C LYS A 34 24.33 2.44 1.28
N THR A 35 23.05 2.11 1.18
CA THR A 35 22.10 2.89 0.37
C THR A 35 21.48 3.99 1.24
N ALA A 36 21.47 5.22 0.74
CA ALA A 36 20.79 6.32 1.38
C ALA A 36 19.28 6.06 1.52
N TYR A 37 18.68 6.56 2.60
CA TYR A 37 17.23 6.58 2.71
C TYR A 37 16.67 7.54 1.66
N VAL A 38 15.85 7.02 0.74
CA VAL A 38 15.08 7.86 -0.17
C VAL A 38 13.67 7.94 0.40
N SER A 39 13.27 9.13 0.86
CA SER A 39 11.87 9.38 1.18
C SER A 39 11.08 9.19 -0.10
N GLN A 40 10.25 8.15 -0.14
CA GLN A 40 9.34 7.98 -1.27
C GLN A 40 8.34 9.13 -1.22
N ASP A 41 8.26 9.90 -2.31
CA ASP A 41 7.30 11.00 -2.43
C ASP A 41 5.90 10.47 -2.13
N ILE A 42 5.28 11.06 -1.11
CA ILE A 42 3.97 10.64 -0.61
C ILE A 42 2.96 10.72 -1.75
N ASP A 43 3.03 11.76 -2.56
CA ASP A 43 2.15 11.99 -3.72
C ASP A 43 2.27 10.89 -4.77
N ALA A 44 3.50 10.45 -5.09
CA ALA A 44 3.72 9.36 -6.02
C ALA A 44 3.17 8.02 -5.49
N TYR A 45 3.26 7.79 -4.17
CA TYR A 45 2.67 6.63 -3.53
C TYR A 45 1.14 6.67 -3.55
N GLU A 46 0.54 7.83 -3.28
CA GLU A 46 -0.91 8.01 -3.30
C GLU A 46 -1.49 7.88 -4.69
N GLU A 47 -0.83 8.45 -5.72
CA GLU A 47 -1.25 8.33 -7.10
C GLU A 47 -1.23 6.88 -7.58
N LYS A 48 -0.15 6.14 -7.27
CA LYS A 48 -0.09 4.71 -7.56
C LYS A 48 -1.20 3.93 -6.86
N ARG A 49 -1.49 4.27 -5.60
CA ARG A 49 -2.59 3.66 -4.84
C ARG A 49 -3.93 3.96 -5.49
N ARG A 50 -4.19 5.20 -5.92
CA ARG A 50 -5.41 5.63 -6.62
C ARG A 50 -5.61 4.82 -7.90
N GLN A 51 -4.57 4.72 -8.73
CA GLN A 51 -4.60 3.94 -9.96
C GLN A 51 -4.92 2.46 -9.73
N TYR A 52 -4.35 1.84 -8.68
CA TYR A 52 -4.69 0.46 -8.33
C TYR A 52 -6.16 0.31 -7.90
N HIS A 53 -6.72 1.28 -7.17
CA HIS A 53 -8.13 1.24 -6.78
C HIS A 53 -9.04 1.34 -8.01
N ILE A 54 -8.75 2.26 -8.93
CA ILE A 54 -9.52 2.42 -10.18
C ILE A 54 -9.47 1.12 -11.00
N LYS A 55 -8.28 0.54 -11.20
CA LYS A 55 -8.13 -0.74 -11.92
C LYS A 55 -8.89 -1.88 -11.24
N HIS A 56 -8.90 -1.91 -9.92
CA HIS A 56 -9.66 -2.92 -9.18
C HIS A 56 -11.17 -2.74 -9.40
N LEU A 57 -11.67 -1.51 -9.29
CA LEU A 57 -13.07 -1.17 -9.52
C LEU A 57 -13.52 -1.53 -10.94
N GLN A 58 -12.72 -1.17 -11.95
CA GLN A 58 -13.01 -1.53 -13.34
C GLN A 58 -13.13 -3.05 -13.53
N LYS A 59 -12.23 -3.83 -12.92
CA LYS A 59 -12.31 -5.31 -12.97
C LYS A 59 -13.55 -5.86 -12.26
N GLN A 60 -13.99 -5.24 -11.17
CA GLN A 60 -15.22 -5.65 -10.48
C GLN A 60 -16.46 -5.31 -11.30
N ALA A 61 -16.50 -4.12 -11.92
CA ALA A 61 -17.58 -3.72 -12.81
C ALA A 61 -17.71 -4.69 -14.00
N GLN A 62 -16.60 -5.01 -14.67
CA GLN A 62 -16.59 -5.97 -15.78
C GLN A 62 -17.13 -7.35 -15.40
N LYS A 63 -16.82 -7.85 -14.20
CA LYS A 63 -17.35 -9.13 -13.70
C LYS A 63 -18.86 -9.12 -13.51
N LEU A 64 -19.45 -7.94 -13.30
CA LEU A 64 -20.88 -7.74 -13.12
C LEU A 64 -21.59 -7.34 -14.42
N GLY A 65 -20.87 -7.30 -15.56
CA GLY A 65 -21.42 -6.81 -16.83
C GLY A 65 -21.64 -5.30 -16.87
N LEU A 66 -20.99 -4.55 -15.98
CA LEU A 66 -21.10 -3.10 -15.84
C LEU A 66 -19.84 -2.41 -16.37
N GLU A 67 -20.00 -1.19 -16.87
CA GLU A 67 -18.89 -0.33 -17.28
C GLU A 67 -18.68 0.81 -16.27
N LEU A 68 -17.42 1.03 -15.88
CA LEU A 68 -17.04 2.09 -14.94
C LEU A 68 -16.84 3.40 -15.73
N LEU A 69 -17.81 4.31 -15.66
CA LEU A 69 -17.71 5.65 -16.24
C LEU A 69 -17.17 6.65 -15.20
N PRO A 70 -16.28 7.58 -15.58
CA PRO A 70 -15.86 8.65 -14.69
C PRO A 70 -17.05 9.57 -14.38
N ALA A 71 -17.28 9.83 -13.10
CA ALA A 71 -18.25 10.83 -12.68
C ALA A 71 -17.68 12.23 -12.99
N ASN A 72 -18.13 12.81 -14.11
CA ASN A 72 -17.89 14.17 -14.59
C ASN A 72 -16.51 14.45 -15.21
N SER A 73 -16.46 14.39 -16.54
CA SER A 73 -15.73 15.37 -17.35
C SER A 73 -16.70 16.51 -17.68
N THR A 74 -16.82 17.49 -16.78
CA THR A 74 -17.49 18.78 -17.04
C THR A 74 -16.67 19.86 -16.36
#